data_AF-A0A3D0PSP0-F1
#
_entry.id   AF-A0A3D0PSP0-F1
#
_cell.length_a   1.000
_cell.length_b   1.000
_cell.length_c   1.000
_cell.angle_alpha   90.00
_cell.angle_beta   90.00
_cell.angle_gamma   90.00
#
_symmetry.space_group_name_H-M   'P 1'
#
loop_
_entity.id
_entity.type
_entity.pdbx_description
1 polymer ?
#
loop_
_entity_poly.entity_id
_entity_poly.type
_entity_poly.pdbx_seq_one_letter_code
_entity_poly.pdbx_strand_id
1 'polypeptide(L)'
;KTIENAQRKIEGRNFAIRKDVLKYDDVNSRQREVIYKQRDQVLNGENVHPQVMEMIKQAIENQVKIYLPMDDADLDNPRHNWNLDGLRDRYMGWLLTENDLIYRDEEKKELKPEKVSETLYAKAEQICNLREQKFGEDICRELERVILLKNVDTQWMDHIDAMEELQRGIRLRAYGQKDPVVEYRMESYDMFDAMIDAIRENTARMMLTVRLHTQEEPQREQVMEPTIASGVPEEAAETQPEDHKGQHKIGRNELCPCGSGLKWKKCTCTKYHPADGSQPYVKD
;
A
#
# COMPACT_ATOMS: atom_id res chain seq x y z
N LYS A 1 -28.07 30.29 49.57
CA LYS A 1 -29.07 29.23 49.35
C LYS A 1 -29.60 29.19 47.91
N THR A 2 -30.30 30.20 47.36
CA THR A 2 -30.82 30.12 45.98
C THR A 2 -29.74 30.10 44.90
N ILE A 3 -28.72 30.95 45.01
CA ILE A 3 -27.56 30.99 44.09
C ILE A 3 -26.76 29.68 44.15
N GLU A 4 -26.49 29.21 45.37
CA GLU A 4 -25.80 27.94 45.64
C GLU A 4 -26.55 26.73 45.05
N ASN A 5 -27.89 26.68 45.18
CA ASN A 5 -28.71 25.63 44.57
C ASN A 5 -28.67 25.69 43.04
N ALA A 6 -28.68 26.88 42.44
CA ALA A 6 -28.55 27.06 41.01
C ALA A 6 -27.17 26.62 40.51
N GLN A 7 -26.11 26.98 41.24
CA GLN A 7 -24.74 26.55 40.94
C GLN A 7 -24.60 25.03 41.02
N ARG A 8 -25.08 24.39 42.09
CA ARG A 8 -25.07 22.93 42.23
C ARG A 8 -25.82 22.22 41.09
N LYS A 9 -26.91 22.81 40.60
CA LYS A 9 -27.65 22.29 39.44
C LYS A 9 -26.86 22.41 38.13
N ILE A 10 -26.17 23.53 37.92
CA ILE A 10 -25.30 23.75 36.75
C ILE A 10 -24.12 22.77 36.79
N GLU A 11 -23.47 22.63 37.94
CA GLU A 11 -22.37 21.68 38.16
C GLU A 11 -22.84 20.24 37.93
N GLY A 12 -24.00 19.86 38.45
CA GLY A 12 -24.61 18.55 38.20
C GLY A 12 -24.89 18.28 36.72
N ARG A 13 -25.41 19.29 35.99
CA ARG A 13 -25.61 19.19 34.54
C ARG A 13 -24.30 19.03 33.79
N ASN A 14 -23.29 19.84 34.10
CA ASN A 14 -21.99 19.77 33.47
C ASN A 14 -21.29 18.45 33.77
N PHE A 15 -21.42 17.93 34.99
CA PHE A 15 -20.90 16.61 35.36
C PHE A 15 -21.58 15.49 34.57
N ALA A 16 -22.91 15.52 34.41
CA ALA A 16 -23.63 14.54 33.61
C ALA A 16 -23.17 14.54 32.15
N ILE A 17 -23.02 15.72 31.53
CA ILE A 17 -22.52 15.85 30.15
C ILE A 17 -21.11 15.25 30.02
N ARG A 18 -20.20 15.57 30.94
CA ARG A 18 -18.83 15.02 30.93
C ARG A 18 -18.83 13.50 31.12
N LYS A 19 -19.64 13.00 32.04
CA LYS A 19 -19.80 11.55 32.27
C LYS A 19 -20.29 10.85 31.00
N ASP A 20 -21.22 11.45 30.27
CA ASP A 20 -21.71 10.87 29.03
C ASP A 20 -20.65 10.89 27.93
N VAL A 21 -19.92 11.99 27.76
CA VAL A 21 -18.78 12.06 26.81
C VAL A 21 -17.73 10.99 27.13
N LEU A 22 -17.39 10.82 28.41
CA LEU A 22 -16.40 9.82 28.85
C LEU A 22 -16.80 8.39 28.45
N LYS A 23 -18.09 8.03 28.48
CA LYS A 23 -18.56 6.68 28.10
C LYS A 23 -18.27 6.33 26.64
N TYR A 24 -18.26 7.32 25.74
CA TYR A 24 -17.92 7.13 24.33
C TYR A 24 -16.39 7.09 24.17
N ASP A 25 -15.68 7.97 24.85
CA ASP A 25 -14.21 8.02 24.82
C ASP A 25 -13.56 6.74 25.36
N ASP A 26 -14.15 6.11 26.39
CA ASP A 26 -13.70 4.83 26.93
C ASP A 26 -13.62 3.72 25.87
N VAL A 27 -14.51 3.74 24.86
CA VAL A 27 -14.51 2.75 23.76
C VAL A 27 -13.30 3.00 22.86
N ASN A 28 -13.12 4.25 22.41
CA ASN A 28 -11.99 4.66 21.58
C ASN A 28 -10.65 4.44 22.27
N SER A 29 -10.56 4.73 23.58
CA SER A 29 -9.32 4.54 24.35
C SER A 29 -8.88 3.07 24.36
N ARG A 30 -9.81 2.14 24.60
CA ARG A 30 -9.51 0.70 24.60
C ARG A 30 -9.07 0.20 23.23
N GLN A 31 -9.75 0.63 22.16
CA GLN A 31 -9.38 0.28 20.80
C GLN A 31 -7.98 0.84 20.45
N ARG A 32 -7.71 2.09 20.83
CA ARG A 32 -6.41 2.74 20.64
C ARG A 32 -5.29 2.01 21.35
N GLU A 33 -5.51 1.56 22.59
CA GLU A 33 -4.53 0.77 23.35
C GLU A 33 -4.14 -0.52 22.61
N VAL A 34 -5.11 -1.21 22.02
CA VAL A 34 -4.86 -2.43 21.23
C VAL A 34 -4.03 -2.12 19.97
N ILE A 35 -4.43 -1.10 19.21
CA ILE A 35 -3.75 -0.73 17.96
C ILE A 35 -2.35 -0.19 18.21
N TYR A 36 -2.18 0.67 19.22
CA TYR A 36 -0.88 1.27 19.52
C TYR A 36 0.08 0.24 20.08
N LYS A 37 -0.41 -0.75 20.83
CA LYS A 37 0.42 -1.89 21.24
C LYS A 37 0.97 -2.64 20.04
N GLN A 38 0.15 -2.95 19.03
CA GLN A 38 0.61 -3.60 17.80
C GLN A 38 1.57 -2.72 17.01
N ARG A 39 1.26 -1.43 16.90
CA ARG A 39 2.10 -0.44 16.21
C ARG A 39 3.48 -0.33 16.85
N ASP A 40 3.56 -0.31 18.17
CA ASP A 40 4.81 -0.23 18.92
C ASP A 40 5.67 -1.47 18.70
N GLN A 41 5.08 -2.67 18.60
CA GLN A 41 5.83 -3.89 18.28
C GLN A 41 6.55 -3.77 16.93
N VAL A 42 5.87 -3.21 15.92
CA VAL A 42 6.44 -2.97 14.60
C VAL A 42 7.57 -1.95 14.67
N LEU A 43 7.38 -0.84 15.40
CA LEU A 43 8.36 0.25 15.51
C LEU A 43 9.59 -0.13 16.34
N ASN A 44 9.44 -1.02 17.32
CA ASN A 44 10.53 -1.52 18.14
C ASN A 44 11.41 -2.55 17.41
N GLY A 45 11.06 -2.90 16.17
CA GLY A 45 11.82 -3.86 15.36
C GLY A 45 11.62 -5.31 15.80
N GLU A 46 10.52 -5.62 16.50
CA GLU A 46 10.18 -7.00 16.85
C GLU A 46 9.98 -7.85 15.59
N ASN A 47 10.17 -9.17 15.72
CA ASN A 47 9.88 -10.09 14.63
C ASN A 47 8.37 -10.27 14.46
N VAL A 48 7.83 -9.62 13.43
CA VAL A 48 6.40 -9.66 13.08
C VAL A 48 6.05 -10.75 12.06
N HIS A 49 7.04 -11.51 11.56
CA HIS A 49 6.83 -12.57 10.57
C HIS A 49 5.74 -13.57 10.97
N PRO A 50 5.73 -14.12 12.22
CA PRO A 50 4.69 -15.08 12.61
C PRO A 50 3.29 -14.48 12.57
N GLN A 51 3.17 -13.20 12.92
CA GLN A 51 1.90 -12.48 12.89
C GLN A 51 1.43 -12.29 11.45
N VAL A 52 2.32 -11.87 10.54
CA VAL A 52 2.00 -11.69 9.12
C VAL A 52 1.58 -13.01 8.47
N MET A 53 2.27 -14.11 8.77
CA MET A 53 1.91 -15.43 8.23
C MET A 53 0.54 -15.90 8.74
N GLU A 54 0.24 -15.66 10.02
CA GLU A 54 -1.09 -15.94 10.57
C GLU A 54 -2.18 -15.06 9.93
N MET A 55 -1.90 -13.77 9.66
CA MET A 55 -2.82 -12.90 8.91
C MET A 55 -3.08 -13.41 7.50
N ILE A 56 -2.05 -13.90 6.80
CA ILE A 56 -2.20 -14.52 5.47
C ILE A 56 -3.09 -15.75 5.55
N LYS A 57 -2.86 -16.62 6.53
CA LYS A 57 -3.67 -17.82 6.75
C LYS A 57 -5.14 -17.47 6.99
N GLN A 58 -5.41 -16.58 7.94
CA GLN A 58 -6.76 -16.13 8.27
C GLN A 58 -7.46 -15.45 7.09
N ALA A 59 -6.73 -14.62 6.33
CA ALA A 59 -7.26 -14.00 5.12
C ALA A 59 -7.66 -15.05 4.07
N ILE A 60 -6.85 -16.09 3.87
CA ILE A 60 -7.17 -17.21 2.97
C ILE A 60 -8.39 -17.99 3.48
N GLU A 61 -8.41 -18.37 4.76
CA GLU A 61 -9.52 -19.11 5.36
C GLU A 61 -10.84 -18.35 5.26
N ASN A 62 -10.82 -17.04 5.51
CA ASN A 62 -12.00 -16.18 5.36
C ASN A 62 -12.50 -16.15 3.91
N GLN A 63 -11.61 -16.04 2.92
CA GLN A 63 -12.01 -16.07 1.51
C GLN A 63 -12.56 -17.45 1.13
N VAL A 64 -11.90 -18.53 1.55
CA VAL A 64 -12.41 -19.88 1.31
C VAL A 64 -13.79 -20.06 1.92
N LYS A 65 -14.04 -19.56 3.13
CA LYS A 65 -15.37 -19.61 3.78
C LYS A 65 -16.44 -18.83 3.00
N ILE A 66 -16.08 -17.69 2.40
CA ILE A 66 -17.00 -16.88 1.58
C ILE A 66 -17.37 -17.61 0.29
N TYR A 67 -16.40 -18.21 -0.41
CA TYR A 67 -16.63 -18.86 -1.70
C TYR A 67 -17.09 -20.31 -1.60
N LEU A 68 -16.72 -21.02 -0.53
CA LEU A 68 -17.07 -22.41 -0.25
C LEU A 68 -17.75 -22.50 1.13
N PRO A 69 -18.92 -21.85 1.31
CA PRO A 69 -19.63 -21.93 2.58
C PRO A 69 -19.99 -23.38 2.88
N MET A 70 -19.77 -23.80 4.12
CA MET A 70 -20.41 -25.01 4.64
C MET A 70 -21.78 -24.60 5.15
N ASP A 71 -22.83 -25.07 4.47
CA ASP A 71 -24.20 -24.92 4.93
C ASP A 71 -24.69 -26.27 5.46
N ASP A 72 -24.71 -26.39 6.79
CA ASP A 72 -25.21 -27.59 7.47
C ASP A 72 -26.76 -27.70 7.38
N ALA A 73 -27.46 -26.66 6.91
CA ALA A 73 -28.90 -26.63 6.80
C ALA A 73 -29.43 -27.32 5.51
N ASP A 74 -28.64 -27.34 4.43
CA ASP A 74 -28.96 -28.03 3.18
C ASP A 74 -28.32 -29.42 3.15
N LEU A 75 -28.94 -30.37 3.86
CA LEU A 75 -28.47 -31.75 3.99
C LEU A 75 -28.41 -32.51 2.66
N ASP A 76 -29.21 -32.10 1.67
CA ASP A 76 -29.32 -32.77 0.37
C ASP A 76 -28.24 -32.29 -0.61
N ASN A 77 -27.81 -31.02 -0.51
CA ASN A 77 -26.71 -30.49 -1.30
C ASN A 77 -25.88 -29.41 -0.55
N PRO A 78 -25.02 -29.81 0.40
CA PRO A 78 -24.25 -28.87 1.23
C PRO A 78 -23.23 -28.03 0.44
N ARG A 79 -23.08 -28.29 -0.87
CA ARG A 79 -22.11 -27.66 -1.77
C ARG A 79 -22.76 -26.79 -2.84
N HIS A 80 -24.08 -26.61 -2.84
CA HIS A 80 -24.77 -25.91 -3.94
C HIS A 80 -24.32 -24.45 -4.11
N ASN A 81 -23.87 -23.82 -3.01
CA ASN A 81 -23.39 -22.44 -2.97
C ASN A 81 -21.87 -22.30 -3.24
N TRP A 82 -21.18 -23.39 -3.58
CA TRP A 82 -19.74 -23.33 -3.82
C TRP A 82 -19.40 -22.65 -5.14
N ASN A 83 -18.55 -21.64 -5.07
CA ASN A 83 -18.02 -20.90 -6.22
C ASN A 83 -16.50 -21.02 -6.30
N LEU A 84 -16.01 -22.20 -6.69
CA LEU A 84 -14.59 -22.46 -6.90
C LEU A 84 -13.98 -21.59 -8.01
N ASP A 85 -14.75 -21.32 -9.07
CA ASP A 85 -14.28 -20.52 -10.19
C ASP A 85 -14.02 -19.08 -9.74
N GLY A 86 -14.93 -18.48 -8.96
CA GLY A 86 -14.74 -17.16 -8.39
C GLY A 86 -13.59 -17.07 -7.38
N LEU A 87 -13.37 -18.13 -6.58
CA LEU A 87 -12.21 -18.22 -5.70
C LEU A 87 -10.90 -18.25 -6.51
N ARG A 88 -10.87 -19.03 -7.59
CA ARG A 88 -9.72 -19.12 -8.48
C ARG A 88 -9.45 -17.78 -9.16
N ASP A 89 -10.47 -17.14 -9.71
CA ASP A 89 -10.36 -15.83 -10.38
C ASP A 89 -9.80 -14.76 -9.43
N ARG A 90 -10.23 -14.76 -8.16
CA ARG A 90 -9.73 -13.83 -7.13
C ARG A 90 -8.22 -13.91 -6.93
N TYR A 91 -7.67 -15.12 -6.95
CA TYR A 91 -6.25 -15.38 -6.69
C TYR A 91 -5.40 -15.51 -7.95
N MET A 92 -6.03 -15.48 -9.13
CA MET A 92 -5.37 -15.67 -10.42
C MET A 92 -4.34 -14.58 -10.71
N GLY A 93 -3.13 -14.99 -11.13
CA GLY A 93 -2.06 -14.10 -11.57
C GLY A 93 -1.12 -13.62 -10.46
N TRP A 94 -1.44 -13.87 -9.19
CA TRP A 94 -0.58 -13.46 -8.07
C TRP A 94 -0.38 -14.53 -7.00
N LEU A 95 -1.36 -15.40 -6.76
CA LEU A 95 -1.20 -16.60 -5.94
C LEU A 95 -1.41 -17.89 -6.74
N LEU A 96 -2.33 -17.87 -7.71
CA LEU A 96 -2.67 -19.00 -8.55
C LEU A 96 -2.27 -18.78 -10.01
N THR A 97 -2.01 -19.90 -10.68
CA THR A 97 -1.81 -20.03 -12.12
C THR A 97 -2.98 -20.79 -12.75
N GLU A 98 -3.04 -20.85 -14.08
CA GLU A 98 -4.10 -21.53 -14.83
C GLU A 98 -4.27 -23.00 -14.45
N ASN A 99 -3.22 -23.67 -13.95
CA ASN A 99 -3.25 -25.09 -13.59
C ASN A 99 -3.70 -25.34 -12.14
N ASP A 100 -3.98 -24.30 -11.37
CA ASP A 100 -4.28 -24.44 -9.95
C ASP A 100 -5.77 -24.52 -9.64
N LEU A 101 -6.10 -25.24 -8.57
CA LEU A 101 -7.48 -25.49 -8.11
C LEU A 101 -8.40 -26.05 -9.22
N ILE A 102 -7.84 -26.88 -10.11
CA ILE A 102 -8.63 -27.65 -11.07
C ILE A 102 -8.95 -29.00 -10.41
N TYR A 103 -10.24 -29.26 -10.24
CA TYR A 103 -10.76 -30.51 -9.68
C TYR A 103 -11.69 -31.18 -10.69
N ARG A 104 -11.55 -32.49 -10.87
CA ARG A 104 -12.51 -33.33 -11.59
C ARG A 104 -13.81 -33.45 -10.78
N ASP A 105 -14.89 -33.85 -11.43
CA ASP A 105 -16.20 -33.93 -10.77
C ASP A 105 -16.23 -34.97 -9.64
N GLU A 106 -15.45 -36.05 -9.73
CA GLU A 106 -15.26 -36.99 -8.62
C GLU A 106 -14.50 -36.35 -7.45
N GLU A 107 -13.44 -35.59 -7.73
CA GLU A 107 -12.62 -34.93 -6.69
C GLU A 107 -13.40 -33.83 -5.98
N LYS A 108 -14.27 -33.10 -6.69
CA LYS A 108 -15.15 -32.08 -6.11
C LYS A 108 -16.11 -32.65 -5.05
N LYS A 109 -16.50 -33.93 -5.14
CA LYS A 109 -17.40 -34.57 -4.17
C LYS A 109 -16.72 -34.81 -2.83
N GLU A 110 -15.42 -35.09 -2.84
CA GLU A 110 -14.62 -35.33 -1.63
C GLU A 110 -13.87 -34.09 -1.14
N LEU A 111 -13.82 -33.02 -1.94
CA LEU A 111 -13.12 -31.80 -1.63
C LEU A 111 -13.59 -31.21 -0.30
N LYS A 112 -12.68 -30.65 0.49
CA LYS A 112 -13.03 -29.96 1.73
C LYS A 112 -12.50 -28.53 1.67
N PRO A 113 -13.25 -27.52 2.14
CA PRO A 113 -12.78 -26.14 2.25
C PRO A 113 -11.42 -26.04 2.96
N GLU A 114 -11.21 -26.82 4.03
CA GLU A 114 -9.94 -26.85 4.76
C GLU A 114 -8.78 -27.26 3.83
N LYS A 115 -9.02 -28.22 2.93
CA LYS A 115 -8.00 -28.66 1.97
C LYS A 115 -7.67 -27.57 0.95
N VAL A 116 -8.66 -26.79 0.54
CA VAL A 116 -8.48 -25.63 -0.35
C VAL A 116 -7.68 -24.54 0.38
N SER A 117 -8.02 -24.24 1.63
CA SER A 117 -7.28 -23.29 2.48
C SER A 117 -5.82 -23.70 2.66
N GLU A 118 -5.56 -24.98 2.99
CA GLU A 118 -4.20 -25.52 3.11
C GLU A 118 -3.40 -25.38 1.80
N THR A 119 -4.04 -25.66 0.67
CA THR A 119 -3.38 -25.59 -0.65
C THR A 119 -3.00 -24.15 -1.01
N LEU A 120 -3.91 -23.20 -0.75
CA LEU A 120 -3.66 -21.77 -0.96
C LEU A 120 -2.58 -21.25 0.00
N TYR A 121 -2.64 -21.65 1.27
CA TYR A 121 -1.66 -21.23 2.27
C TYR A 121 -0.26 -21.77 1.97
N ALA A 122 -0.14 -23.03 1.56
CA ALA A 122 1.14 -23.61 1.15
C ALA A 122 1.77 -22.87 -0.04
N LYS A 123 0.96 -22.43 -1.01
CA LYS A 123 1.43 -21.58 -2.12
C LYS A 123 1.88 -20.21 -1.63
N ALA A 124 1.13 -19.60 -0.71
CA ALA A 124 1.49 -18.32 -0.11
C ALA A 124 2.83 -18.41 0.63
N GLU A 125 3.04 -19.48 1.39
CA GLU A 125 4.30 -19.78 2.07
C GLU A 125 5.46 -19.96 1.08
N GLN A 126 5.23 -20.68 -0.02
CA GLN A 126 6.23 -20.82 -1.09
C GLN A 126 6.64 -19.46 -1.68
N ILE A 127 5.69 -18.56 -1.93
CA ILE A 127 5.97 -17.21 -2.44
C ILE A 127 6.83 -16.43 -1.44
N CYS A 128 6.49 -16.46 -0.15
CA CYS A 128 7.27 -15.80 0.90
C CYS A 128 8.68 -16.39 1.00
N ASN A 129 8.82 -17.71 1.01
CA ASN A 129 10.11 -18.40 1.10
C ASN A 129 11.01 -18.11 -0.10
N LEU A 130 10.46 -18.12 -1.33
CA LEU A 130 11.22 -17.78 -2.53
C LEU A 130 11.68 -16.32 -2.52
N ARG A 131 10.87 -15.42 -1.96
CA ARG A 131 11.27 -14.01 -1.78
C ARG A 131 12.39 -13.90 -0.76
N GLU A 132 12.28 -14.57 0.38
CA GLU A 132 13.31 -14.54 1.43
C GLU A 132 14.64 -15.13 0.93
N GLN A 133 14.61 -16.21 0.14
CA GLN A 133 15.81 -16.75 -0.51
C GLN A 133 16.45 -15.77 -1.50
N LYS A 134 15.64 -14.97 -2.21
CA LYS A 134 16.13 -14.03 -3.23
C LYS A 134 16.68 -12.73 -2.64
N PHE A 135 16.05 -12.20 -1.58
CA PHE A 135 16.37 -10.87 -1.04
C PHE A 135 17.00 -10.90 0.35
N GLY A 136 17.03 -12.06 1.01
CA GLY A 136 17.54 -12.22 2.37
C GLY A 136 16.52 -11.88 3.45
N GLU A 137 16.76 -12.41 4.65
CA GLU A 137 15.86 -12.28 5.80
C GLU A 137 15.68 -10.82 6.23
N ASP A 138 16.76 -10.04 6.37
CA ASP A 138 16.69 -8.66 6.88
C ASP A 138 15.77 -7.76 6.04
N ILE A 139 15.86 -7.86 4.71
CA ILE A 139 15.00 -7.11 3.79
C ILE A 139 13.55 -7.58 3.91
N CYS A 140 13.32 -8.88 4.02
CA CYS A 140 11.97 -9.43 4.17
C CYS A 140 11.32 -9.05 5.51
N ARG A 141 12.06 -9.04 6.62
CA ARG A 141 11.53 -8.59 7.92
C ARG A 141 11.20 -7.09 7.92
N GLU A 142 12.03 -6.27 7.28
CA GLU A 142 11.73 -4.86 7.12
C GLU A 142 10.52 -4.62 6.22
N LEU A 143 10.41 -5.38 5.13
CA LEU A 143 9.25 -5.33 4.24
C LEU A 143 7.94 -5.66 4.97
N GLU A 144 7.94 -6.71 5.79
CA GLU A 144 6.80 -7.11 6.62
C GLU A 144 6.39 -5.99 7.58
N ARG A 145 7.35 -5.38 8.28
CA ARG A 145 7.11 -4.24 9.19
C ARG A 145 6.52 -3.05 8.44
N VAL A 146 7.11 -2.66 7.31
CA VAL A 146 6.66 -1.51 6.53
C VAL A 146 5.24 -1.72 6.00
N ILE A 147 4.93 -2.92 5.49
CA ILE A 147 3.60 -3.25 4.97
C ILE A 147 2.57 -3.25 6.11
N LEU A 148 2.87 -3.92 7.23
CA LEU A 148 1.95 -4.00 8.37
C LEU A 148 1.71 -2.61 8.96
N LEU A 149 2.76 -1.82 9.22
CA LEU A 149 2.64 -0.46 9.76
C LEU A 149 1.78 0.42 8.85
N LYS A 150 2.01 0.38 7.54
CA LYS A 150 1.24 1.16 6.57
C LYS A 150 -0.25 0.80 6.61
N ASN A 151 -0.57 -0.49 6.67
CA ASN A 151 -1.96 -0.94 6.71
C ASN A 151 -2.63 -0.57 8.03
N VAL A 152 -1.95 -0.75 9.16
CA VAL A 152 -2.45 -0.35 10.48
C VAL A 152 -2.72 1.16 10.51
N ASP A 153 -1.76 1.98 10.08
CA ASP A 153 -1.90 3.45 10.12
C ASP A 153 -3.04 3.94 9.21
N THR A 154 -3.20 3.35 8.03
CA THR A 154 -4.28 3.72 7.09
C THR A 154 -5.64 3.34 7.66
N GLN A 155 -5.81 2.07 8.05
CA GLN A 155 -7.11 1.56 8.52
C GLN A 155 -7.54 2.18 9.85
N TRP A 156 -6.59 2.48 10.74
CA TRP A 156 -6.87 3.13 12.01
C TRP A 156 -7.33 4.58 11.83
N MET A 157 -6.75 5.32 10.87
CA MET A 157 -7.19 6.67 10.55
C MET A 157 -8.62 6.67 10.02
N ASP A 158 -8.92 5.80 9.05
CA ASP A 158 -10.27 5.63 8.50
C ASP A 158 -11.28 5.25 9.60
N HIS A 159 -10.89 4.39 10.53
CA HIS A 159 -11.73 3.97 11.66
C HIS A 159 -12.00 5.10 12.65
N ILE A 160 -11.01 5.95 12.98
CA ILE A 160 -11.23 7.12 13.84
C ILE A 160 -12.28 8.06 13.23
N ASP A 161 -12.16 8.34 11.93
CA ASP A 161 -13.09 9.21 11.23
C ASP A 161 -14.51 8.60 11.22
N ALA A 162 -14.61 7.30 10.97
CA ALA A 162 -15.88 6.57 11.00
C ALA A 162 -16.50 6.55 12.41
N MET A 163 -15.68 6.41 13.46
CA MET A 163 -16.11 6.45 14.87
C MET A 163 -16.62 7.84 15.29
N GLU A 164 -16.02 8.91 14.78
CA GLU A 164 -16.51 10.27 15.00
C GLU A 164 -17.89 10.47 14.35
N GLU A 165 -18.06 10.00 13.11
CA GLU A 165 -19.34 10.11 12.41
C GLU A 165 -20.43 9.25 13.08
N LEU A 166 -20.08 8.03 13.50
CA LEU A 166 -20.97 7.19 14.30
C LEU A 166 -21.43 7.91 15.57
N GLN A 167 -20.51 8.57 16.29
CA GLN A 167 -20.85 9.29 17.52
C GLN A 167 -21.81 10.47 17.26
N ARG A 168 -21.68 11.16 16.12
CA ARG A 168 -22.60 12.24 15.72
C ARG A 168 -23.99 11.68 15.37
N GLY A 169 -24.03 10.58 14.62
CA GLY A 169 -25.27 9.95 14.15
C GLY A 169 -26.06 9.18 15.22
N ILE A 170 -25.37 8.57 16.21
CA ILE A 170 -26.01 7.67 17.18
C ILE A 170 -27.04 8.36 18.06
N ARG A 171 -26.92 9.69 18.25
CA ARG A 171 -27.88 10.50 19.02
C ARG A 171 -29.28 10.48 18.40
N LEU A 172 -29.40 10.26 17.09
CA LEU A 172 -30.69 10.10 16.42
C LEU A 172 -31.36 8.75 16.71
N ARG A 173 -30.61 7.73 17.15
CA ARG A 173 -31.18 6.44 17.56
C ARG A 173 -31.87 6.48 18.93
N ALA A 174 -31.60 7.51 19.74
CA ALA A 174 -32.29 7.76 21.01
C ALA A 174 -33.81 7.93 20.83
N TYR A 175 -34.26 8.35 19.65
CA TYR A 175 -35.69 8.48 19.33
C TYR A 175 -36.42 7.12 19.27
N GLY A 176 -35.68 6.01 19.08
CA GLY A 176 -36.22 4.65 19.07
C GLY A 176 -36.27 3.98 20.44
N GLN A 177 -36.17 4.73 21.55
CA GLN A 177 -36.13 4.21 22.93
C GLN A 177 -34.96 3.26 23.24
N LYS A 178 -33.94 3.22 22.38
CA LYS A 178 -32.70 2.50 22.63
C LYS A 178 -31.68 3.39 23.34
N ASP A 179 -30.84 2.81 24.19
CA ASP A 179 -29.73 3.54 24.82
C ASP A 179 -28.61 3.81 23.78
N PRO A 180 -28.34 5.08 23.42
CA PRO A 180 -27.34 5.40 22.40
C PRO A 180 -25.93 4.95 22.75
N VAL A 181 -25.58 4.88 24.05
CA VAL A 181 -24.25 4.43 24.48
C VAL A 181 -24.08 2.93 24.21
N VAL A 182 -25.15 2.15 24.40
CA VAL A 182 -25.13 0.70 24.15
C VAL A 182 -25.03 0.43 22.65
N GLU A 183 -25.86 1.09 21.84
CA GLU A 183 -25.82 0.93 20.38
C GLU A 183 -24.47 1.40 19.81
N TYR A 184 -23.93 2.52 20.30
CA TYR A 184 -22.59 2.97 19.93
C TYR A 184 -21.55 1.89 20.20
N ARG A 185 -21.56 1.29 21.40
CA ARG A 185 -20.59 0.24 21.77
C ARG A 185 -20.67 -0.98 20.87
N MET A 186 -21.88 -1.42 20.52
CA MET A 186 -22.08 -2.58 19.64
C MET A 186 -21.54 -2.29 18.24
N GLU A 187 -21.99 -1.19 17.62
CA GLU A 187 -21.59 -0.84 16.26
C GLU A 187 -20.10 -0.48 16.16
N SER A 188 -19.55 0.17 17.19
CA SER A 188 -18.11 0.45 17.29
C SER A 188 -17.27 -0.83 17.36
N TYR A 189 -17.80 -1.89 17.97
CA TYR A 189 -17.13 -3.17 18.06
C TYR A 189 -17.14 -3.87 16.70
N ASP A 190 -18.28 -3.90 16.02
CA ASP A 190 -18.39 -4.46 14.67
C ASP A 190 -17.49 -3.73 13.66
N MET A 191 -17.42 -2.39 13.76
CA MET A 191 -16.52 -1.56 12.94
C MET A 191 -15.04 -1.86 13.23
N PHE A 192 -14.70 -2.08 14.50
CA PHE A 192 -13.33 -2.42 14.88
C PHE A 192 -12.93 -3.80 14.37
N ASP A 193 -13.79 -4.81 14.49
CA ASP A 193 -13.55 -6.15 13.94
C ASP A 193 -13.38 -6.09 12.40
N ALA A 194 -14.23 -5.31 11.71
CA ALA A 194 -14.11 -5.09 10.27
C ALA A 194 -12.80 -4.39 9.88
N MET A 195 -12.34 -3.41 10.66
CA MET A 195 -11.04 -2.76 10.47
C MET A 195 -9.89 -3.76 10.64
N ILE A 196 -9.93 -4.60 11.67
CA ILE A 196 -8.91 -5.63 11.90
C ILE A 196 -8.88 -6.63 10.71
N ASP A 197 -10.04 -7.05 10.22
CA ASP A 197 -10.12 -7.93 9.05
C ASP A 197 -9.58 -7.26 7.79
N ALA A 198 -9.84 -5.97 7.59
CA ALA A 198 -9.27 -5.20 6.49
C ALA A 198 -7.74 -5.08 6.60
N ILE A 199 -7.19 -4.87 7.80
CA ILE A 199 -5.72 -4.88 8.02
C ILE A 199 -5.13 -6.23 7.64
N ARG A 200 -5.75 -7.34 8.05
CA ARG A 200 -5.31 -8.70 7.71
C ARG A 200 -5.33 -8.92 6.20
N GLU A 201 -6.45 -8.64 5.54
CA GLU A 201 -6.61 -8.84 4.10
C GLU A 201 -5.62 -7.98 3.31
N ASN A 202 -5.49 -6.70 3.64
CA ASN A 202 -4.59 -5.79 2.92
C ASN A 202 -3.13 -6.16 3.14
N THR A 203 -2.76 -6.60 4.36
CA THR A 203 -1.41 -7.08 4.66
C THR A 203 -1.09 -8.34 3.87
N ALA A 204 -1.98 -9.34 3.89
CA ALA A 204 -1.83 -10.55 3.10
C ALA A 204 -1.73 -10.23 1.60
N ARG A 205 -2.60 -9.34 1.11
CA ARG A 205 -2.63 -8.94 -0.29
C ARG A 205 -1.31 -8.30 -0.74
N MET A 206 -0.85 -7.31 0.02
CA MET A 206 0.41 -6.62 -0.26
C MET A 206 1.60 -7.57 -0.14
N MET A 207 1.63 -8.42 0.89
CA MET A 207 2.70 -9.39 1.07
C MET A 207 2.79 -10.39 -0.07
N LEU A 208 1.70 -10.79 -0.71
CA LEU A 208 1.75 -11.75 -1.81
C LEU A 208 2.01 -11.06 -3.18
N THR A 209 1.60 -9.81 -3.34
CA THR A 209 1.76 -9.07 -4.62
C THR A 209 3.03 -8.24 -4.74
N VAL A 210 3.69 -7.90 -3.62
CA VAL A 210 4.78 -6.92 -3.61
C VAL A 210 5.98 -7.37 -4.45
N ARG A 211 6.45 -6.46 -5.31
CA ARG A 211 7.63 -6.63 -6.16
C ARG A 211 8.77 -5.77 -5.64
N LEU A 212 9.78 -6.41 -5.06
CA LEU A 212 11.03 -5.77 -4.70
C LEU A 212 11.86 -5.56 -5.97
N HIS A 213 12.33 -4.34 -6.17
CA HIS A 213 13.23 -3.99 -7.26
C HIS A 213 14.65 -3.88 -6.69
N THR A 214 15.56 -4.73 -7.17
CA THR A 214 17.00 -4.49 -7.02
C THR A 214 17.37 -3.35 -7.95
N GLN A 215 18.06 -2.32 -7.44
CA GLN A 215 18.68 -1.31 -8.29
C GLN A 215 19.84 -1.98 -9.04
N GLU A 216 19.56 -2.69 -10.11
CA GLU A 216 20.57 -2.94 -11.14
C GLU A 216 20.72 -1.63 -11.92
N GLU A 217 21.87 -0.97 -11.79
CA GLU A 217 22.22 0.14 -12.66
C GLU A 217 22.08 -0.33 -14.11
N PRO A 218 21.32 0.38 -14.98
CA PRO A 218 21.20 -0.03 -16.36
C PRO A 218 22.59 -0.01 -16.98
N GLN A 219 23.13 -1.18 -17.33
CA GLN A 219 24.32 -1.26 -18.17
C GLN A 219 23.99 -0.54 -19.47
N ARG A 220 24.62 0.62 -19.66
CA ARG A 220 24.48 1.41 -20.88
C ARG A 220 25.12 0.62 -22.01
N GLU A 221 24.32 -0.19 -22.69
CA GLU A 221 24.74 -0.90 -23.89
C GLU A 221 25.16 0.16 -24.91
N GLN A 222 26.45 0.21 -25.22
CA GLN A 222 26.98 1.14 -26.20
C GLN A 222 26.49 0.69 -27.58
N VAL A 223 25.43 1.32 -28.06
CA VAL A 223 24.87 1.03 -29.39
C VAL A 223 25.84 1.56 -30.45
N MET A 224 26.52 0.59 -31.08
CA MET A 224 27.01 0.55 -32.47
C MET A 224 28.17 1.46 -32.90
N GLU A 225 29.26 0.81 -33.35
CA GLU A 225 30.23 1.38 -34.27
C GLU A 225 29.55 1.77 -35.61
N PRO A 226 29.83 2.95 -36.17
CA PRO A 226 29.24 3.35 -37.44
C PRO A 226 29.91 2.59 -38.58
N THR A 227 29.14 1.71 -39.23
CA THR A 227 29.59 1.04 -40.46
C THR A 227 29.50 2.04 -41.62
N ILE A 228 30.63 2.30 -42.24
CA ILE A 228 30.77 3.18 -43.42
C ILE A 228 30.10 2.48 -44.61
N ALA A 229 29.07 3.08 -45.18
CA ALA A 229 28.51 2.68 -46.47
C ALA A 229 28.50 3.89 -47.43
N SER A 230 29.34 3.80 -48.47
CA SER A 230 29.42 4.71 -49.61
C SER A 230 28.44 4.30 -50.72
N GLY A 231 27.87 5.28 -51.45
CA GLY A 231 27.16 5.05 -52.73
C GLY A 231 26.03 6.04 -53.08
N VAL A 232 26.25 7.36 -53.27
CA VAL A 232 26.19 8.21 -54.52
C VAL A 232 24.82 8.28 -55.31
N PRO A 233 24.49 9.35 -56.12
CA PRO A 233 23.90 10.68 -55.80
C PRO A 233 22.69 11.12 -56.71
N GLU A 234 22.37 12.44 -56.73
CA GLU A 234 21.49 13.28 -57.62
C GLU A 234 20.06 13.60 -57.10
N GLU A 235 19.55 14.85 -57.00
CA GLU A 235 20.02 16.18 -57.45
C GLU A 235 19.21 17.33 -56.74
N ALA A 236 19.93 18.40 -56.35
CA ALA A 236 19.61 19.84 -56.11
C ALA A 236 18.24 20.31 -55.50
N ALA A 237 18.13 21.29 -54.58
CA ALA A 237 18.98 22.45 -54.28
C ALA A 237 18.80 23.02 -52.84
N GLU A 238 19.96 23.25 -52.20
CA GLU A 238 20.36 24.35 -51.30
C GLU A 238 19.43 24.88 -50.17
N THR A 239 19.78 24.49 -48.95
CA THR A 239 20.21 25.45 -47.90
C THR A 239 21.22 24.75 -47.00
N GLN A 240 22.50 25.12 -47.10
CA GLN A 240 23.58 24.60 -46.26
C GLN A 240 23.51 25.21 -44.85
N PRO A 241 23.57 24.42 -43.76
CA PRO A 241 24.24 24.86 -42.54
C PRO A 241 25.73 24.55 -42.69
N GLU A 242 26.58 25.58 -42.52
CA GLU A 242 28.02 25.45 -42.58
C GLU A 242 28.54 24.37 -41.61
N ASP A 243 29.42 23.53 -42.16
CA ASP A 243 30.16 22.46 -41.53
C ASP A 243 31.22 23.05 -40.57
N HIS A 244 30.87 23.27 -39.30
CA HIS A 244 31.83 23.66 -38.27
C HIS A 244 32.60 22.43 -37.74
N LYS A 245 33.55 21.94 -38.53
CA LYS A 245 34.56 20.98 -38.09
C LYS A 245 35.34 21.52 -36.88
N GLY A 246 35.24 20.83 -35.74
CA GLY A 246 36.08 21.04 -34.54
C GLY A 246 35.65 22.17 -33.60
N GLN A 247 34.34 22.42 -33.49
CA GLN A 247 33.78 23.51 -32.68
C GLN A 247 32.70 22.97 -31.72
N HIS A 248 32.98 22.98 -30.41
CA HIS A 248 32.03 22.57 -29.38
C HIS A 248 31.28 23.78 -28.80
N LYS A 249 29.97 23.64 -28.54
CA LYS A 249 29.18 24.62 -27.79
C LYS A 249 29.33 24.35 -26.29
N ILE A 250 29.88 25.30 -25.56
CA ILE A 250 30.09 25.18 -24.11
C ILE A 250 28.75 25.00 -23.39
N GLY A 251 28.63 23.95 -22.61
CA GLY A 251 27.43 23.67 -21.81
C GLY A 251 27.20 24.73 -20.72
N ARG A 252 25.93 25.01 -20.39
CA ARG A 252 25.53 26.06 -19.39
C ARG A 252 26.24 25.95 -18.02
N ASN A 253 26.67 24.75 -17.62
CA ASN A 253 27.32 24.47 -16.34
C ASN A 253 28.84 24.18 -16.46
N GLU A 254 29.40 24.18 -17.67
CA GLU A 254 30.84 24.01 -17.91
C GLU A 254 31.62 25.26 -17.50
N LEU A 255 32.92 25.12 -17.28
CA LEU A 255 33.79 26.23 -16.93
C LEU A 255 33.98 27.16 -18.12
N CYS A 256 33.96 28.47 -17.87
CA CYS A 256 34.18 29.46 -18.92
C CYS A 256 35.67 29.49 -19.35
N PRO A 257 35.99 29.48 -20.66
CA PRO A 257 37.37 29.47 -21.17
C PRO A 257 38.16 30.78 -20.95
N CYS A 258 37.56 31.79 -20.31
CA CYS A 258 38.26 33.04 -20.00
C CYS A 258 39.27 32.92 -18.84
N GLY A 259 39.37 31.74 -18.21
CA GLY A 259 40.28 31.50 -17.09
C GLY A 259 39.77 32.00 -15.73
N SER A 260 38.51 32.47 -15.65
CA SER A 260 37.93 32.97 -14.40
C SER A 260 37.56 31.89 -13.36
N GLY A 261 37.57 30.62 -13.75
CA GLY A 261 37.12 29.50 -12.89
C GLY A 261 35.61 29.46 -12.62
N LEU A 262 34.82 30.35 -13.23
CA LEU A 262 33.36 30.40 -13.08
C LEU A 262 32.67 29.52 -14.13
N LYS A 263 31.52 28.92 -13.76
CA LYS A 263 30.63 28.23 -14.70
C LYS A 263 30.09 29.22 -15.75
N TRP A 264 29.83 28.77 -16.98
CA TRP A 264 29.35 29.58 -18.11
C TRP A 264 28.19 30.50 -17.73
N LYS A 265 27.14 29.96 -17.09
CA LYS A 265 25.99 30.77 -16.62
C LYS A 265 26.31 31.87 -15.60
N LYS A 266 27.49 31.84 -14.97
CA LYS A 266 27.93 32.77 -13.93
C LYS A 266 29.08 33.68 -14.40
N CYS A 267 29.54 33.53 -15.64
CA CYS A 267 30.60 34.36 -16.20
C CYS A 267 29.98 35.49 -17.04
N THR A 268 30.58 36.69 -17.01
CA THR A 268 30.12 37.89 -17.72
C THR A 268 31.22 38.51 -18.59
N CYS A 269 32.24 37.72 -18.95
CA CYS A 269 33.36 38.24 -19.74
C CYS A 269 32.91 38.62 -21.16
N THR A 270 33.34 39.77 -21.63
CA THR A 270 32.96 40.31 -22.95
C THR A 270 33.49 39.48 -24.12
N LYS A 271 34.54 38.69 -23.91
CA LYS A 271 35.16 37.84 -24.95
C LYS A 271 34.28 36.64 -25.33
N TYR A 272 33.54 36.07 -24.38
CA TYR A 272 32.73 34.86 -24.60
C TYR A 272 31.23 35.07 -24.33
N HIS A 273 30.84 36.21 -23.76
CA HIS A 273 29.46 36.63 -23.54
C HIS A 273 29.23 38.03 -24.16
N PRO A 274 29.09 38.12 -25.49
CA PRO A 274 28.73 39.36 -26.16
C PRO A 274 27.32 39.83 -25.76
N ALA A 275 27.07 41.13 -25.83
CA ALA A 275 25.81 41.76 -25.41
C ALA A 275 24.59 41.34 -26.26
N ASP A 276 24.83 40.77 -27.44
CA ASP A 276 23.82 40.23 -28.34
C ASP A 276 23.34 38.82 -27.93
N GLY A 277 23.94 38.23 -26.89
CA GLY A 277 23.57 36.90 -26.38
C GLY A 277 24.04 35.74 -27.26
N SER A 278 24.84 36.01 -28.29
CA SER A 278 25.41 34.96 -29.14
C SER A 278 26.49 34.18 -28.37
N GLN A 279 26.43 32.86 -28.44
CA GLN A 279 27.45 32.01 -27.84
C GLN A 279 28.50 31.66 -28.89
N PRO A 280 29.77 32.08 -28.72
CA PRO A 280 30.83 31.71 -29.65
C PRO A 280 31.14 30.22 -29.52
N TYR A 281 31.38 29.58 -30.66
CA TYR A 281 31.94 28.25 -30.69
C TYR A 281 33.42 28.30 -30.28
N VAL A 282 33.84 27.34 -29.45
CA VAL A 282 35.23 27.25 -29.00
C VAL A 282 35.86 26.06 -29.70
N LYS A 283 37.06 26.28 -30.24
CA LYS A 283 37.89 25.21 -30.80
C LYS A 283 38.50 24.44 -29.63
N ASP A 284 38.47 23.12 -29.71
CA ASP A 284 39.23 22.25 -28.81
C ASP A 284 40.74 22.51 -28.91
#